data_AF-A0A2E1TID6-F1
#
_entry.id   AF-A0A2E1TID6-F1
#
_cell.length_a   1.000
_cell.length_b   1.000
_cell.length_c   1.000
_cell.angle_alpha   90.00
_cell.angle_beta   90.00
_cell.angle_gamma   90.00
#
_symmetry.space_group_name_H-M   'P 1'
#
loop_
_entity.id
_entity.type
_entity.pdbx_description
1 polymer ?
#
loop_
_entity_poly.entity_id
_entity_poly.type
_entity_poly.pdbx_seq_one_letter_code
_entity_poly.pdbx_strand_id
1 'polypeptide(L)'
;MVEKSIFPILVNKENASDDEYVITEVTRKDGDYVKKGETIVSYESSKTVHEIEAPSDGYVFYNVSEGNNVSVGTCIVAISLKKQLPNNFFLKGQTTDSKPLAKDNAKVRVSNAAKKIMEEYQLSIDDFVGFQIISKQNVLDFIRKKEINEHSKDRQPEIIKKSMSRGRILIIGGGTAATLLEDVISQTPFFECVGICDDRHDLQGKSLWGMKVIGKINEIKLLLQNNVFDSAAIAVTSLPARKTIFEALKKEGVRLVNLIDPSVRIGNNVSIGEGNIILGQSRIGPHAQIGNNNFISSYANIEHHCILGNHCTFGPGVLTSGGVTIGDSVKFGTGIFIEPSIEIGEGATIASGITVTKSVEENHIVKRKV
;
A
#
# COMPACT_ATOMS: atom_id res chain seq x y z
N MET A 1 -25.37 -22.97 38.56
CA MET A 1 -24.43 -21.83 38.46
C MET A 1 -23.42 -22.20 37.39
N VAL A 2 -23.51 -21.62 36.19
CA VAL A 2 -22.66 -21.99 35.06
C VAL A 2 -21.42 -21.09 35.10
N GLU A 3 -20.26 -21.67 35.39
CA GLU A 3 -18.98 -20.97 35.40
C GLU A 3 -18.71 -20.30 34.05
N LYS A 4 -18.43 -18.99 34.07
CA LYS A 4 -18.01 -18.22 32.90
C LYS A 4 -16.64 -18.72 32.45
N SER A 5 -16.60 -19.57 31.42
CA SER A 5 -15.35 -20.14 30.89
C SER A 5 -14.56 -19.20 29.97
N ILE A 6 -15.05 -17.97 29.76
CA ILE A 6 -14.46 -16.96 28.87
C ILE A 6 -14.56 -15.58 29.54
N PHE A 7 -13.45 -14.85 29.55
CA PHE A 7 -13.29 -13.51 30.11
C PHE A 7 -13.10 -12.50 28.97
N PRO A 8 -14.14 -11.74 28.58
CA PRO A 8 -14.00 -10.67 27.60
C PRO A 8 -13.33 -9.44 28.22
N ILE A 9 -12.51 -8.75 27.42
CA ILE A 9 -11.83 -7.52 27.81
C ILE A 9 -12.27 -6.40 26.86
N LEU A 10 -12.91 -5.40 27.45
CA LEU A 10 -13.42 -4.22 26.75
C LEU A 10 -12.42 -3.07 26.87
N VAL A 11 -12.40 -2.20 25.86
CA VAL A 11 -11.70 -0.91 25.93
C VAL A 11 -12.45 -0.01 26.90
N ASN A 12 -11.81 0.40 27.99
CA ASN A 12 -12.40 1.31 28.96
C ASN A 12 -12.24 2.78 28.52
N LYS A 13 -13.09 3.66 29.04
CA LYS A 13 -12.95 5.11 28.86
C LYS A 13 -12.00 5.66 29.93
N GLU A 14 -10.79 6.03 29.51
CA GLU A 14 -9.75 6.52 30.43
C GLU A 14 -9.79 8.04 30.63
N ASN A 15 -10.17 8.81 29.60
CA ASN A 15 -10.33 10.27 29.68
C ASN A 15 -11.70 10.71 29.14
N ALA A 16 -12.19 11.85 29.62
CA ALA A 16 -13.47 12.41 29.17
C ALA A 16 -13.51 12.72 27.66
N SER A 17 -12.35 13.03 27.07
CA SER A 17 -12.17 13.42 25.66
C SER A 17 -11.91 12.28 24.68
N ASP A 18 -11.66 11.07 25.17
CA ASP A 18 -11.15 9.99 24.33
C ASP A 18 -12.30 9.02 24.01
N ASP A 19 -12.69 8.98 22.74
CA ASP A 19 -13.75 8.10 22.24
C ASP A 19 -13.20 6.96 21.35
N GLU A 20 -11.94 7.05 20.93
CA GLU A 20 -11.21 6.04 20.15
C GLU A 20 -9.73 5.94 20.59
N TYR A 21 -9.16 4.74 20.47
CA TYR A 21 -7.75 4.44 20.78
C TYR A 21 -7.11 3.65 19.62
N VAL A 22 -5.79 3.75 19.46
CA VAL A 22 -5.02 2.97 18.49
C VAL A 22 -4.39 1.76 19.19
N ILE A 23 -4.59 0.55 18.67
CA ILE A 23 -3.87 -0.63 19.16
C ILE A 23 -2.39 -0.51 18.75
N THR A 24 -1.48 -0.44 19.72
CA THR A 24 -0.05 -0.24 19.48
C THR A 24 0.72 -1.54 19.41
N GLU A 25 0.36 -2.54 20.22
CA GLU A 25 1.07 -3.81 20.27
C GLU A 25 0.13 -4.95 20.69
N VAL A 26 0.30 -6.12 20.07
CA VAL A 26 -0.32 -7.38 20.48
C VAL A 26 0.79 -8.38 20.81
N THR A 27 0.98 -8.68 22.10
CA THR A 27 2.20 -9.34 22.60
C THR A 27 2.20 -10.87 22.46
N ARG A 28 1.09 -11.46 22.05
CA ARG A 28 0.89 -12.92 21.91
C ARG A 28 0.10 -13.25 20.64
N LYS A 29 0.19 -14.49 20.17
CA LYS A 29 -0.61 -14.98 19.04
C LYS A 29 -1.98 -15.47 19.51
N ASP A 30 -2.93 -15.45 18.60
CA ASP A 30 -4.25 -16.06 18.79
C ASP A 30 -4.11 -17.54 19.20
N GLY A 31 -4.71 -17.90 20.32
CA GLY A 31 -4.68 -19.24 20.91
C GLY A 31 -3.46 -19.56 21.77
N ASP A 32 -2.59 -18.59 22.07
CA ASP A 32 -1.50 -18.75 23.03
C ASP A 32 -2.03 -18.81 24.47
N TYR A 33 -1.33 -19.54 25.35
CA TYR A 33 -1.65 -19.57 26.77
C TYR A 33 -0.94 -18.44 27.52
N VAL A 34 -1.68 -17.70 28.34
CA VAL A 34 -1.19 -16.60 29.17
C VAL A 34 -1.50 -16.86 30.64
N LYS A 35 -0.65 -16.34 31.53
CA LYS A 35 -0.89 -16.33 32.98
C LYS A 35 -1.51 -15.01 33.41
N LYS A 36 -2.27 -15.04 34.49
CA LYS A 36 -2.79 -13.82 35.12
C LYS A 36 -1.65 -12.82 35.39
N GLY A 37 -1.84 -11.58 34.96
CA GLY A 37 -0.87 -10.49 35.10
C GLY A 37 0.12 -10.35 33.93
N GLU A 38 0.08 -11.23 32.92
CA GLU A 38 0.89 -11.03 31.72
C GLU A 38 0.24 -9.99 30.79
N THR A 39 1.03 -9.02 30.30
CA THR A 39 0.58 -8.04 29.31
C THR A 39 0.23 -8.73 27.99
N ILE A 40 -0.96 -8.44 27.46
CA ILE A 40 -1.52 -9.05 26.25
C ILE A 40 -1.73 -8.06 25.10
N VAL A 41 -2.07 -6.80 25.41
CA VAL A 41 -2.27 -5.73 24.42
C VAL A 41 -1.84 -4.41 25.01
N SER A 42 -1.24 -3.54 24.20
CA SER A 42 -1.12 -2.11 24.49
C SER A 42 -1.93 -1.29 23.51
N TYR A 43 -2.50 -0.19 23.98
CA TYR A 43 -3.19 0.78 23.15
C TYR A 43 -2.84 2.20 23.59
N GLU A 44 -2.77 3.12 22.63
CA GLU A 44 -2.39 4.50 22.84
C GLU A 44 -3.57 5.45 22.58
N SER A 45 -3.72 6.41 23.49
CA SER A 45 -4.54 7.61 23.32
C SER A 45 -3.65 8.77 22.88
N SER A 46 -4.25 9.92 22.54
CA SER A 46 -3.48 11.15 22.24
C SER A 46 -2.56 11.66 23.37
N LYS A 47 -2.65 11.07 24.59
CA LYS A 47 -1.95 11.56 25.79
C LYS A 47 -1.15 10.49 26.52
N THR A 48 -1.54 9.22 26.43
CA THR A 48 -1.00 8.13 27.26
C THR A 48 -1.10 6.78 26.56
N VAL A 49 -0.12 5.90 26.83
CA VAL A 49 -0.14 4.48 26.48
C VAL A 49 -0.70 3.68 27.65
N HIS A 50 -1.58 2.74 27.35
CA HIS A 50 -2.22 1.84 28.32
C HIS A 50 -1.91 0.39 27.98
N GLU A 51 -1.59 -0.40 28.99
CA GLU A 51 -1.33 -1.83 28.86
C GLU A 51 -2.47 -2.63 29.50
N ILE A 52 -2.91 -3.67 28.81
CA ILE A 52 -3.88 -4.63 29.30
C ILE A 52 -3.14 -5.88 29.75
N GLU A 53 -3.31 -6.23 31.02
CA GLU A 53 -2.86 -7.50 31.58
C GLU A 53 -3.98 -8.56 31.56
N ALA A 54 -3.59 -9.82 31.44
CA ALA A 54 -4.51 -10.95 31.50
C ALA A 54 -5.17 -11.04 32.90
N PRO A 55 -6.51 -10.95 33.02
CA PRO A 55 -7.20 -11.03 34.32
C PRO A 55 -7.20 -12.44 34.94
N SER A 56 -6.93 -13.47 34.14
CA SER A 56 -6.88 -14.88 34.55
C SER A 56 -5.96 -15.67 33.64
N ASP A 57 -5.54 -16.84 34.11
CA ASP A 57 -4.88 -17.84 33.29
C ASP A 57 -5.82 -18.35 32.18
N GLY A 58 -5.30 -18.58 30.97
CA GLY A 58 -6.09 -19.15 29.87
C GLY A 58 -5.51 -18.87 28.48
N TYR A 59 -6.26 -19.22 27.44
CA TYR A 59 -5.91 -19.01 26.04
C TYR A 59 -6.44 -17.67 25.53
N VAL A 60 -5.58 -16.84 24.95
CA VAL A 60 -5.91 -15.49 24.48
C VAL A 60 -6.38 -15.48 23.02
N PHE A 61 -7.34 -14.64 22.71
CA PHE A 61 -7.88 -14.45 21.36
C PHE A 61 -8.20 -12.97 21.13
N TYR A 62 -7.91 -12.46 19.94
CA TYR A 62 -8.01 -11.05 19.58
C TYR A 62 -9.14 -10.80 18.58
N ASN A 63 -9.80 -9.65 18.71
CA ASN A 63 -10.77 -9.13 17.74
C ASN A 63 -10.23 -7.90 16.99
N VAL A 64 -8.93 -7.65 17.13
CA VAL A 64 -8.22 -6.46 16.67
C VAL A 64 -6.83 -6.83 16.19
N SER A 65 -6.27 -5.98 15.34
CA SER A 65 -4.87 -6.04 14.91
C SER A 65 -4.14 -4.75 15.29
N GLU A 66 -2.81 -4.82 15.39
CA GLU A 66 -1.97 -3.63 15.55
C GLU A 66 -2.29 -2.57 14.48
N GLY A 67 -2.33 -1.30 14.91
CA GLY A 67 -2.70 -0.16 14.08
C GLY A 67 -4.20 0.03 13.84
N ASN A 68 -5.08 -0.81 14.39
CA ASN A 68 -6.53 -0.59 14.32
C ASN A 68 -6.99 0.50 15.31
N ASN A 69 -7.94 1.35 14.87
CA ASN A 69 -8.68 2.24 15.77
C ASN A 69 -9.84 1.48 16.42
N VAL A 70 -9.98 1.60 17.74
CA VAL A 70 -11.02 0.93 18.52
C VAL A 70 -11.78 1.94 19.37
N SER A 71 -13.11 1.90 19.31
CA SER A 71 -13.95 2.75 20.14
C SER A 71 -14.09 2.20 21.56
N VAL A 72 -14.25 3.09 22.53
CA VAL A 72 -14.61 2.74 23.92
C VAL A 72 -15.77 1.73 23.96
N GLY A 73 -15.66 0.72 24.82
CA GLY A 73 -16.68 -0.31 25.01
C GLY A 73 -16.57 -1.49 24.04
N THR A 74 -15.67 -1.43 23.06
CA THR A 74 -15.42 -2.55 22.13
C THR A 74 -14.68 -3.68 22.85
N CYS A 75 -15.14 -4.92 22.64
CA CYS A 75 -14.40 -6.11 23.08
C CYS A 75 -13.25 -6.39 22.12
N ILE A 76 -12.02 -6.29 22.63
CA ILE A 76 -10.81 -6.39 21.82
C ILE A 76 -10.04 -7.68 22.09
N VAL A 77 -10.21 -8.28 23.27
CA VAL A 77 -9.56 -9.54 23.65
C VAL A 77 -10.52 -10.42 24.44
N ALA A 78 -10.37 -11.74 24.31
CA ALA A 78 -11.02 -12.72 25.16
C ALA A 78 -10.01 -13.75 25.69
N ILE A 79 -10.09 -14.07 26.97
CA ILE A 79 -9.34 -15.18 27.57
C ILE A 79 -10.29 -16.35 27.83
N SER A 80 -9.99 -17.51 27.27
CA SER A 80 -10.79 -18.73 27.41
C SER A 80 -10.02 -19.82 28.13
N LEU A 81 -10.65 -20.56 29.04
CA LEU A 81 -10.03 -21.74 29.65
C LEU A 81 -9.86 -22.90 28.65
N LYS A 82 -10.46 -22.80 27.45
CA LYS A 82 -10.32 -23.77 26.36
C LYS A 82 -9.58 -23.13 25.20
N LYS A 83 -8.80 -23.91 24.46
CA LYS A 83 -8.06 -23.47 23.26
C LYS A 83 -8.95 -23.18 22.03
N GLN A 84 -10.21 -22.82 22.28
CA GLN A 84 -11.18 -22.45 21.27
C GLN A 84 -12.18 -21.45 21.85
N LEU A 85 -12.64 -20.52 21.01
CA LEU A 85 -13.78 -19.66 21.28
C LEU A 85 -15.03 -20.16 20.54
N PRO A 86 -16.24 -19.96 21.09
CA PRO A 86 -17.47 -20.15 20.34
C PRO A 86 -17.49 -19.30 19.07
N ASN A 87 -17.99 -19.86 17.96
CA ASN A 87 -18.28 -19.09 16.76
C ASN A 87 -19.13 -17.86 17.14
N ASN A 88 -18.76 -16.69 16.61
CA ASN A 88 -19.42 -15.41 16.88
C ASN A 88 -19.25 -14.87 18.32
N PHE A 89 -18.22 -15.29 19.07
CA PHE A 89 -17.97 -14.78 20.44
C PHE A 89 -17.82 -13.24 20.46
N PHE A 90 -16.97 -12.67 19.59
CA PHE A 90 -16.78 -11.23 19.52
C PHE A 90 -17.97 -10.46 18.95
N LEU A 91 -18.95 -11.15 18.35
CA LEU A 91 -20.24 -10.54 17.98
C LEU A 91 -21.17 -10.37 19.19
N LYS A 92 -20.92 -11.09 20.30
CA LYS A 92 -21.63 -10.94 21.58
C LYS A 92 -20.86 -10.01 22.51
N GLY A 93 -21.08 -8.72 22.31
CA GLY A 93 -20.46 -7.62 23.04
C GLY A 93 -20.81 -6.27 22.40
N GLN A 94 -21.21 -6.30 21.12
CA GLN A 94 -22.08 -5.30 20.53
C GLN A 94 -23.53 -5.53 21.00
N THR A 95 -23.84 -5.14 22.23
CA THR A 95 -25.22 -4.74 22.55
C THR A 95 -25.39 -3.31 22.08
N THR A 96 -26.31 -2.98 21.18
CA THR A 96 -27.62 -3.62 21.03
C THR A 96 -27.80 -4.38 19.71
N ASP A 97 -27.48 -5.66 19.81
CA ASP A 97 -28.40 -6.78 19.60
C ASP A 97 -28.98 -6.96 18.19
N SER A 98 -28.25 -7.73 17.40
CA SER A 98 -28.86 -8.68 16.47
C SER A 98 -28.76 -10.10 17.06
N LYS A 99 -29.90 -10.81 17.08
CA LYS A 99 -30.00 -12.27 17.20
C LYS A 99 -30.82 -12.81 16.02
N PRO A 100 -30.63 -14.09 15.64
CA PRO A 100 -30.41 -14.51 14.26
C PRO A 100 -31.66 -15.11 13.61
N LEU A 101 -31.55 -15.37 12.30
CA LEU A 101 -32.55 -16.07 11.50
C LEU A 101 -33.11 -17.33 12.20
N ALA A 102 -34.40 -17.27 12.54
CA ALA A 102 -35.35 -18.33 12.26
C ALA A 102 -36.61 -17.67 11.70
N LYS A 103 -37.09 -18.22 10.58
CA LYS A 103 -38.21 -17.72 9.77
C LYS A 103 -39.43 -17.39 10.64
N ASP A 104 -39.81 -16.11 10.76
CA ASP A 104 -41.21 -15.65 10.79
C ASP A 104 -41.34 -14.12 10.89
N ASN A 105 -42.38 -13.60 10.24
CA ASN A 105 -42.64 -12.20 9.90
C ASN A 105 -42.60 -11.20 11.08
N ALA A 106 -41.56 -10.35 11.18
CA ALA A 106 -41.52 -9.20 12.09
C ALA A 106 -41.47 -7.86 11.32
N LYS A 107 -42.48 -6.99 11.53
CA LYS A 107 -42.65 -5.70 10.83
C LYS A 107 -41.54 -4.69 11.20
N VAL A 108 -40.87 -4.14 10.18
CA VAL A 108 -39.84 -3.09 10.28
C VAL A 108 -40.40 -1.83 10.96
N ARG A 109 -39.64 -1.23 11.90
CA ARG A 109 -40.02 0.02 12.59
C ARG A 109 -39.38 1.24 11.93
N VAL A 110 -40.17 2.26 11.60
CA VAL A 110 -39.69 3.49 10.94
C VAL A 110 -39.99 4.70 11.82
N SER A 111 -38.98 5.53 12.08
CA SER A 111 -39.16 6.77 12.85
C SER A 111 -40.08 7.77 12.12
N ASN A 112 -40.86 8.57 12.85
CA ASN A 112 -41.80 9.53 12.22
C ASN A 112 -41.09 10.57 11.33
N ALA A 113 -39.86 10.95 11.67
CA ALA A 113 -39.04 11.84 10.85
C ALA A 113 -38.50 11.15 9.59
N ALA A 114 -38.20 9.85 9.65
CA ALA A 114 -37.82 9.04 8.49
C ALA A 114 -39.00 8.84 7.52
N LYS A 115 -40.22 8.58 8.04
CA LYS A 115 -41.42 8.39 7.19
C LYS A 115 -41.68 9.57 6.27
N LYS A 116 -41.62 10.80 6.80
CA LYS A 116 -41.84 12.02 6.01
C LYS A 116 -40.84 12.17 4.86
N ILE A 117 -39.56 11.89 5.13
CA ILE A 117 -38.50 12.01 4.13
C ILE A 117 -38.57 10.85 3.12
N MET A 118 -38.95 9.65 3.57
CA MET A 118 -39.18 8.52 2.67
C MET A 118 -40.36 8.77 1.72
N GLU A 119 -41.46 9.37 2.19
CA GLU A 119 -42.58 9.77 1.32
C GLU A 119 -42.16 10.85 0.31
N GLU A 120 -41.40 11.86 0.74
CA GLU A 120 -40.89 12.94 -0.11
C GLU A 120 -39.98 12.41 -1.24
N TYR A 121 -39.13 11.42 -0.95
CA TYR A 121 -38.18 10.84 -1.90
C TYR A 121 -38.66 9.51 -2.53
N GLN A 122 -39.94 9.16 -2.34
CA GLN A 122 -40.58 7.94 -2.86
C GLN A 122 -39.82 6.65 -2.51
N LEU A 123 -39.29 6.57 -1.29
CA LEU A 123 -38.54 5.43 -0.77
C LEU A 123 -39.45 4.48 0.02
N SER A 124 -39.28 3.19 -0.21
CA SER A 124 -40.01 2.12 0.46
C SER A 124 -39.20 1.54 1.62
N ILE A 125 -39.87 0.77 2.49
CA ILE A 125 -39.19 0.02 3.57
C ILE A 125 -38.21 -1.01 2.97
N ASP A 126 -38.53 -1.53 1.78
CA ASP A 126 -37.73 -2.53 1.08
C ASP A 126 -36.40 -1.95 0.56
N ASP A 127 -36.26 -0.62 0.47
CA ASP A 127 -34.96 0.02 0.14
C ASP A 127 -33.95 -0.07 1.29
N PHE A 128 -34.41 -0.46 2.48
CA PHE A 128 -33.62 -0.55 3.71
C PHE A 128 -33.57 -1.99 4.24
N VAL A 129 -33.39 -2.97 3.35
CA VAL A 129 -33.26 -4.38 3.72
C VAL A 129 -32.13 -4.56 4.75
N GLY A 130 -32.44 -5.27 5.85
CA GLY A 130 -31.49 -5.53 6.94
C GLY A 130 -31.52 -4.48 8.06
N PHE A 131 -32.23 -3.37 7.89
CA PHE A 131 -32.47 -2.43 8.98
C PHE A 131 -33.69 -2.86 9.79
N GLN A 132 -33.49 -3.07 11.10
CA GLN A 132 -34.61 -3.32 12.02
C GLN A 132 -35.34 -2.03 12.40
N ILE A 133 -34.63 -0.90 12.39
CA ILE A 133 -35.17 0.45 12.62
C ILE A 133 -34.63 1.40 11.55
N ILE A 134 -35.51 2.13 10.87
CA ILE A 134 -35.15 3.14 9.87
C ILE A 134 -35.22 4.54 10.50
N SER A 135 -34.05 5.14 10.74
CA SER A 135 -33.92 6.49 11.31
C SER A 135 -33.80 7.57 10.22
N LYS A 136 -34.03 8.84 10.58
CA LYS A 136 -33.87 9.98 9.67
C LYS A 136 -32.47 10.01 9.02
N GLN A 137 -31.42 9.70 9.78
CA GLN A 137 -30.06 9.71 9.27
C GLN A 137 -29.84 8.59 8.25
N ASN A 138 -30.42 7.40 8.47
CA ASN A 138 -30.31 6.30 7.50
C ASN A 138 -30.96 6.66 6.17
N VAL A 139 -32.12 7.34 6.20
CA VAL A 139 -32.80 7.81 4.98
C VAL A 139 -31.98 8.89 4.28
N LEU A 140 -31.40 9.85 5.00
CA LEU A 140 -30.55 10.89 4.42
C LEU A 140 -29.25 10.34 3.83
N ASP A 141 -28.61 9.38 4.50
CA ASP A 141 -27.41 8.72 3.98
C ASP A 141 -27.72 7.86 2.75
N PHE A 142 -28.91 7.23 2.73
CA PHE A 142 -29.40 6.49 1.58
C PHE A 142 -29.69 7.41 0.40
N ILE A 143 -30.37 8.55 0.63
CA ILE A 143 -30.61 9.57 -0.40
C ILE A 143 -29.27 10.11 -0.90
N ARG A 144 -28.33 10.46 -0.03
CA ARG A 144 -27.01 10.96 -0.45
C ARG A 144 -26.25 9.94 -1.29
N LYS A 145 -26.28 8.65 -0.91
CA LYS A 145 -25.72 7.56 -1.73
C LYS A 145 -26.48 7.34 -3.03
N LYS A 146 -27.82 7.48 -3.02
CA LYS A 146 -28.68 7.35 -4.19
C LYS A 146 -28.49 8.52 -5.16
N GLU A 147 -28.33 9.75 -4.68
CA GLU A 147 -28.03 10.95 -5.48
C GLU A 147 -26.61 10.89 -6.05
N ILE A 148 -25.62 10.41 -5.29
CA ILE A 148 -24.28 10.09 -5.83
C ILE A 148 -24.37 9.01 -6.91
N ASN A 149 -25.21 7.98 -6.70
CA ASN A 149 -25.44 6.90 -7.66
C ASN A 149 -26.33 7.30 -8.85
N GLU A 150 -27.21 8.29 -8.72
CA GLU A 150 -28.14 8.76 -9.76
C GLU A 150 -27.51 9.87 -10.61
N HIS A 151 -26.74 10.79 -10.01
CA HIS A 151 -25.88 11.71 -10.75
C HIS A 151 -24.71 11.01 -11.46
N SER A 152 -24.44 9.73 -11.13
CA SER A 152 -23.55 8.86 -11.90
C SER A 152 -24.26 7.88 -12.84
N LYS A 153 -25.61 7.79 -12.82
CA LYS A 153 -26.37 6.93 -13.75
C LYS A 153 -26.54 7.53 -15.15
N ASP A 154 -26.53 8.85 -15.29
CA ASP A 154 -26.60 9.50 -16.62
C ASP A 154 -25.24 9.68 -17.31
N ARG A 155 -24.14 9.19 -16.72
CA ARG A 155 -22.81 9.08 -17.35
C ARG A 155 -21.99 7.89 -16.86
N GLN A 156 -22.57 6.70 -16.80
CA GLN A 156 -21.80 5.47 -16.60
C GLN A 156 -21.56 4.74 -17.94
N PRO A 157 -20.40 4.91 -18.58
CA PRO A 157 -19.97 3.98 -19.62
C PRO A 157 -19.66 2.62 -18.98
N GLU A 158 -20.33 1.56 -19.42
CA GLU A 158 -20.07 0.10 -19.41
C GLU A 158 -18.94 -0.58 -18.57
N ILE A 159 -18.28 0.05 -17.60
CA ILE A 159 -16.94 -0.42 -17.16
C ILE A 159 -16.96 -1.40 -15.97
N ILE A 160 -17.98 -1.43 -15.10
CA ILE A 160 -17.89 -2.22 -13.84
C ILE A 160 -18.59 -3.59 -13.92
N LYS A 161 -18.46 -4.27 -15.07
CA LYS A 161 -18.65 -5.73 -15.20
C LYS A 161 -17.53 -6.41 -15.99
N LYS A 162 -16.44 -5.71 -16.27
CA LYS A 162 -15.18 -6.38 -16.60
C LYS A 162 -14.56 -6.81 -15.27
N SER A 163 -14.18 -8.08 -15.16
CA SER A 163 -13.05 -8.50 -14.32
C SER A 163 -12.06 -7.33 -14.20
N MET A 164 -11.68 -6.91 -12.99
CA MET A 164 -10.62 -5.91 -12.82
C MET A 164 -9.36 -6.48 -13.48
N SER A 165 -9.16 -6.17 -14.77
CA SER A 165 -8.04 -6.68 -15.54
C SER A 165 -6.79 -6.11 -14.93
N ARG A 166 -5.86 -6.97 -14.50
CA ARG A 166 -4.54 -6.55 -14.06
C ARG A 166 -3.90 -5.71 -15.16
N GLY A 167 -3.25 -4.61 -14.78
CA GLY A 167 -2.49 -3.77 -15.71
C GLY A 167 -1.36 -4.59 -16.33
N ARG A 168 -1.37 -4.71 -17.64
CA ARG A 168 -0.43 -5.55 -18.39
C ARG A 168 0.88 -4.81 -18.59
N ILE A 169 1.94 -5.30 -17.96
CA ILE A 169 3.27 -4.73 -18.00
C ILE A 169 4.16 -5.56 -18.91
N LEU A 170 4.81 -4.89 -19.86
CA LEU A 170 5.89 -5.44 -20.67
C LEU A 170 7.25 -5.07 -20.03
N ILE A 171 8.12 -6.05 -19.82
CA ILE A 171 9.48 -5.80 -19.34
C ILE A 171 10.41 -5.58 -20.54
N ILE A 172 11.21 -4.52 -20.52
CA ILE A 172 12.19 -4.21 -21.56
C ILE A 172 13.60 -4.54 -21.06
N GLY A 173 14.20 -5.58 -21.64
CA GLY A 173 15.49 -6.17 -21.26
C GLY A 173 15.32 -7.49 -20.50
N GLY A 174 15.83 -8.59 -21.06
CA GLY A 174 15.84 -9.94 -20.48
C GLY A 174 17.17 -10.30 -19.81
N GLY A 175 17.87 -9.31 -19.27
CA GLY A 175 19.04 -9.53 -18.41
C GLY A 175 18.62 -9.97 -17.00
N THR A 176 19.58 -10.26 -16.13
CA THR A 176 19.30 -10.65 -14.73
C THR A 176 18.52 -9.59 -13.96
N ALA A 177 18.64 -8.31 -14.32
CA ALA A 177 17.84 -7.25 -13.70
C ALA A 177 16.32 -7.40 -13.93
N ALA A 178 15.88 -8.17 -14.94
CA ALA A 178 14.47 -8.45 -15.18
C ALA A 178 13.82 -9.21 -14.00
N THR A 179 14.59 -10.01 -13.26
CA THR A 179 14.07 -10.74 -12.09
C THR A 179 13.68 -9.79 -10.96
N LEU A 180 14.32 -8.62 -10.87
CA LEU A 180 13.97 -7.61 -9.86
C LEU A 180 12.61 -6.99 -10.16
N LEU A 181 12.30 -6.77 -11.45
CA LEU A 181 11.01 -6.24 -11.86
C LEU A 181 9.92 -7.31 -11.74
N GLU A 182 10.22 -8.55 -12.13
CA GLU A 182 9.29 -9.67 -11.97
C GLU A 182 8.91 -9.88 -10.50
N ASP A 183 9.88 -9.85 -9.59
CA ASP A 183 9.64 -9.97 -8.15
C ASP A 183 8.64 -8.90 -7.66
N VAL A 184 8.84 -7.63 -8.03
CA VAL A 184 7.92 -6.54 -7.68
C VAL A 184 6.54 -6.71 -8.31
N ILE A 185 6.46 -7.10 -9.59
CA ILE A 185 5.20 -7.32 -10.29
C ILE A 185 4.42 -8.47 -9.64
N SER A 186 5.09 -9.56 -9.28
CA SER A 186 4.48 -10.75 -8.69
C SER A 186 3.80 -10.45 -7.34
N GLN A 187 4.33 -9.48 -6.60
CA GLN A 187 3.80 -9.03 -5.31
C GLN A 187 2.76 -7.92 -5.44
N THR A 188 2.52 -7.40 -6.65
CA THR A 188 1.57 -6.31 -6.90
C THR A 188 0.28 -6.85 -7.53
N PRO A 189 -0.84 -6.97 -6.78
CA PRO A 189 -2.03 -7.70 -7.22
C PRO A 189 -2.74 -7.12 -8.45
N PHE A 190 -2.44 -5.87 -8.79
CA PHE A 190 -3.02 -5.15 -9.91
C PHE A 190 -2.15 -5.14 -11.17
N PHE A 191 -0.98 -5.79 -11.16
CA PHE A 191 -0.11 -5.90 -12.33
C PHE A 191 0.04 -7.34 -12.80
N GLU A 192 0.27 -7.50 -14.10
CA GLU A 192 0.55 -8.77 -14.75
C GLU A 192 1.71 -8.57 -15.74
N CYS A 193 2.75 -9.38 -15.64
CA CYS A 193 3.82 -9.40 -16.62
C CYS A 193 3.36 -10.18 -17.86
N VAL A 194 3.25 -9.51 -19.02
CA VAL A 194 2.83 -10.17 -20.27
C VAL A 194 4.00 -10.75 -21.06
N GLY A 195 5.23 -10.38 -20.71
CA GLY A 195 6.43 -10.90 -21.34
C GLY A 195 7.61 -9.93 -21.27
N ILE A 196 8.66 -10.29 -22.01
CA ILE A 196 9.91 -9.56 -22.12
C ILE A 196 10.15 -9.19 -23.59
N CYS A 197 10.62 -7.97 -23.84
CA CYS A 197 11.29 -7.61 -25.08
C CYS A 197 12.80 -7.51 -24.86
N ASP A 198 13.60 -8.18 -25.69
CA ASP A 198 15.07 -8.13 -25.65
C ASP A 198 15.59 -8.24 -27.09
N ASP A 199 16.64 -7.51 -27.45
CA ASP A 199 17.17 -7.53 -28.83
C ASP A 199 18.10 -8.74 -29.10
N ARG A 200 18.53 -9.44 -28.06
CA ARG A 200 19.39 -10.63 -28.18
C ARG A 200 18.68 -11.75 -28.91
N HIS A 201 19.27 -12.19 -30.02
CA HIS A 201 18.71 -13.23 -30.87
C HIS A 201 18.60 -14.58 -30.15
N ASP A 202 19.56 -14.92 -29.29
CA ASP A 202 19.59 -16.18 -28.55
C ASP A 202 18.48 -16.29 -27.49
N LEU A 203 17.81 -15.19 -27.14
CA LEU A 203 16.70 -15.20 -26.19
C LEU A 203 15.32 -15.35 -26.84
N GLN A 204 15.19 -15.09 -28.14
CA GLN A 204 13.89 -14.98 -28.79
C GLN A 204 13.06 -16.25 -28.62
N GLY A 205 11.82 -16.10 -28.16
CA GLY A 205 10.89 -17.20 -27.91
C GLY A 205 11.20 -18.06 -26.67
N LYS A 206 12.33 -17.83 -25.98
CA LYS A 206 12.65 -18.53 -24.73
C LYS A 206 11.78 -18.02 -23.57
N SER A 207 11.64 -18.86 -22.55
CA SER A 207 11.10 -18.46 -21.25
C SER A 207 12.25 -18.19 -20.29
N LEU A 208 12.26 -17.00 -19.68
CA LEU A 208 13.21 -16.56 -18.68
C LEU A 208 12.46 -16.39 -17.36
N TRP A 209 12.78 -17.21 -16.36
CA TRP A 209 12.12 -17.18 -15.04
C TRP A 209 10.58 -17.20 -15.11
N GLY A 210 10.02 -17.98 -16.03
CA GLY A 210 8.57 -18.07 -16.24
C GLY A 210 7.97 -17.03 -17.19
N MET A 211 8.74 -16.02 -17.60
CA MET A 211 8.30 -14.97 -18.54
C MET A 211 8.80 -15.26 -19.95
N LYS A 212 7.91 -15.19 -20.94
CA LYS A 212 8.29 -15.39 -22.34
C LYS A 212 8.94 -14.15 -22.93
N VAL A 213 10.02 -14.33 -23.70
CA VAL A 213 10.54 -13.28 -24.59
C VAL A 213 9.66 -13.25 -25.84
N ILE A 214 8.86 -12.20 -25.97
CA ILE A 214 7.78 -12.08 -26.95
C ILE A 214 8.14 -11.23 -28.17
N GLY A 215 9.32 -10.60 -28.16
CA GLY A 215 9.81 -9.83 -29.31
C GLY A 215 11.05 -9.01 -28.99
N LYS A 216 11.42 -8.16 -29.95
CA LYS A 216 12.53 -7.20 -29.86
C LYS A 216 12.04 -5.81 -29.49
N ILE A 217 12.95 -4.91 -29.12
CA ILE A 217 12.60 -3.54 -28.74
C ILE A 217 12.02 -2.76 -29.93
N ASN A 218 12.51 -3.01 -31.14
CA ASN A 218 11.99 -2.37 -32.36
C ASN A 218 10.56 -2.81 -32.75
N GLU A 219 10.03 -3.87 -32.14
CA GLU A 219 8.67 -4.38 -32.39
C GLU A 219 7.63 -3.78 -31.43
N ILE A 220 8.06 -2.96 -30.47
CA ILE A 220 7.19 -2.43 -29.41
C ILE A 220 6.00 -1.63 -29.94
N LYS A 221 6.20 -0.85 -31.01
CA LYS A 221 5.09 -0.12 -31.66
C LYS A 221 3.99 -1.07 -32.13
N LEU A 222 4.38 -2.18 -32.76
CA LEU A 222 3.45 -3.20 -33.24
C LEU A 222 2.75 -3.90 -32.08
N LEU A 223 3.49 -4.24 -31.02
CA LEU A 223 2.93 -4.85 -29.81
C LEU A 223 1.92 -3.92 -29.11
N LEU A 224 2.22 -2.62 -29.05
CA LEU A 224 1.32 -1.60 -28.50
C LEU A 224 0.06 -1.46 -29.35
N GLN A 225 0.20 -1.35 -30.67
CA GLN A 225 -0.92 -1.27 -31.62
C GLN A 225 -1.83 -2.50 -31.59
N ASN A 226 -1.25 -3.68 -31.37
CA ASN A 226 -1.98 -4.94 -31.21
C ASN A 226 -2.51 -5.14 -29.78
N ASN A 227 -2.42 -4.12 -28.92
CA ASN A 227 -2.94 -4.15 -27.55
C ASN A 227 -2.38 -5.33 -26.74
N VAL A 228 -1.09 -5.67 -26.90
CA VAL A 228 -0.44 -6.78 -26.18
C VAL A 228 -0.18 -6.40 -24.71
N PHE A 229 0.12 -5.12 -24.44
CA PHE A 229 0.43 -4.59 -23.11
C PHE A 229 -0.17 -3.19 -22.93
N ASP A 230 -0.31 -2.76 -21.67
CA ASP A 230 -0.85 -1.43 -21.31
C ASP A 230 0.26 -0.43 -20.94
N SER A 231 1.37 -0.93 -20.39
CA SER A 231 2.52 -0.14 -19.99
C SER A 231 3.81 -0.97 -20.02
N ALA A 232 4.96 -0.30 -19.95
CA ALA A 232 6.26 -0.97 -19.93
C ALA A 232 7.16 -0.50 -18.79
N ALA A 233 8.09 -1.35 -18.39
CA ALA A 233 9.12 -1.08 -17.38
C ALA A 233 10.49 -1.55 -17.89
N ILE A 234 11.54 -0.74 -17.68
CA ILE A 234 12.86 -0.96 -18.31
C ILE A 234 13.81 -1.63 -17.33
N ALA A 235 14.18 -2.88 -17.60
CA ALA A 235 15.12 -3.71 -16.84
C ALA A 235 16.55 -3.67 -17.41
N VAL A 236 17.06 -2.48 -17.74
CA VAL A 236 18.40 -2.28 -18.31
C VAL A 236 19.28 -1.52 -17.31
N THR A 237 20.38 -2.14 -16.88
CA THR A 237 21.27 -1.59 -15.84
C THR A 237 22.27 -0.55 -16.37
N SER A 238 22.61 -0.62 -17.67
CA SER A 238 23.44 0.40 -18.31
C SER A 238 22.65 1.70 -18.42
N LEU A 239 23.09 2.74 -17.70
CA LEU A 239 22.43 4.04 -17.68
C LEU A 239 22.28 4.65 -19.09
N PRO A 240 23.32 4.72 -19.93
CA PRO A 240 23.18 5.24 -21.31
C PRO A 240 22.18 4.45 -22.16
N ALA A 241 22.15 3.12 -22.01
CA ALA A 241 21.21 2.28 -22.73
C ALA A 241 19.78 2.46 -22.22
N ARG A 242 19.57 2.49 -20.89
CA ARG A 242 18.27 2.73 -20.25
C ARG A 242 17.69 4.10 -20.64
N LYS A 243 18.53 5.15 -20.70
CA LYS A 243 18.14 6.49 -21.17
C LYS A 243 17.70 6.44 -22.63
N THR A 244 18.52 5.87 -23.52
CA THR A 244 18.19 5.73 -24.95
C THR A 244 16.88 4.98 -25.17
N ILE A 245 16.68 3.85 -24.47
CA ILE A 245 15.47 3.05 -24.57
C ILE A 245 14.26 3.84 -24.06
N PHE A 246 14.36 4.50 -22.91
CA PHE A 246 13.27 5.32 -22.36
C PHE A 246 12.80 6.37 -23.37
N GLU A 247 13.71 7.13 -23.96
CA GLU A 247 13.38 8.15 -24.95
C GLU A 247 12.74 7.56 -26.21
N ALA A 248 13.23 6.42 -26.68
CA ALA A 248 12.66 5.72 -27.83
C ALA A 248 11.21 5.26 -27.54
N LEU A 249 10.97 4.69 -26.36
CA LEU A 249 9.63 4.23 -25.95
C LEU A 249 8.65 5.41 -25.78
N LYS A 250 9.11 6.51 -25.18
CA LYS A 250 8.31 7.73 -25.06
C LYS A 250 7.88 8.29 -26.41
N LYS A 251 8.78 8.28 -27.40
CA LYS A 251 8.47 8.70 -28.79
C LYS A 251 7.42 7.81 -29.46
N GLU A 252 7.39 6.53 -29.12
CA GLU A 252 6.36 5.59 -29.60
C GLU A 252 5.05 5.65 -28.81
N GLY A 253 4.91 6.58 -27.86
CA GLY A 253 3.69 6.76 -27.05
C GLY A 253 3.51 5.69 -25.97
N VAL A 254 4.57 4.93 -25.65
CA VAL A 254 4.53 3.91 -24.61
C VAL A 254 4.41 4.58 -23.25
N ARG A 255 3.44 4.12 -22.44
CA ARG A 255 3.34 4.49 -21.03
C ARG A 255 4.40 3.75 -20.22
N LEU A 256 5.33 4.49 -19.62
CA LEU A 256 6.37 3.92 -18.76
C LEU A 256 5.93 4.01 -17.30
N VAL A 257 5.64 2.85 -16.71
CA VAL A 257 5.05 2.77 -15.37
C VAL A 257 6.13 2.93 -14.30
N ASN A 258 5.76 3.54 -13.17
CA ASN A 258 6.56 3.42 -11.96
C ASN A 258 6.32 2.04 -11.36
N LEU A 259 7.37 1.23 -11.30
CA LEU A 259 7.33 -0.05 -10.62
C LEU A 259 7.93 0.10 -9.24
N ILE A 260 7.05 0.14 -8.23
CA ILE A 260 7.40 0.42 -6.85
C ILE A 260 7.05 -0.81 -6.03
N ASP A 261 8.06 -1.35 -5.34
CA ASP A 261 7.89 -2.47 -4.44
C ASP A 261 6.86 -2.14 -3.32
N PRO A 262 5.92 -3.05 -2.98
CA PRO A 262 4.89 -2.80 -1.98
C PRO A 262 5.42 -2.42 -0.59
N SER A 263 6.66 -2.77 -0.25
CA SER A 263 7.30 -2.42 1.01
C SER A 263 7.83 -0.98 1.07
N VAL A 264 7.91 -0.27 -0.06
CA VAL A 264 8.43 1.09 -0.12
C VAL A 264 7.52 2.04 0.65
N ARG A 265 8.11 2.83 1.56
CA ARG A 265 7.39 3.88 2.28
C ARG A 265 7.53 5.21 1.56
N ILE A 266 6.42 5.74 1.06
CA ILE A 266 6.35 7.06 0.41
C ILE A 266 5.74 8.06 1.39
N GLY A 267 6.45 9.16 1.64
CA GLY A 267 6.02 10.25 2.51
C GLY A 267 4.93 11.14 1.89
N ASN A 268 4.40 12.05 2.71
CA ASN A 268 3.39 13.01 2.28
C ASN A 268 3.98 14.00 1.26
N ASN A 269 3.13 14.45 0.32
CA ASN A 269 3.47 15.49 -0.66
C ASN A 269 4.70 15.17 -1.54
N VAL A 270 4.93 13.89 -1.81
CA VAL A 270 5.98 13.44 -2.74
C VAL A 270 5.48 13.55 -4.18
N SER A 271 6.32 14.05 -5.08
CA SER A 271 6.10 13.95 -6.52
C SER A 271 7.07 12.94 -7.14
N ILE A 272 6.57 12.09 -8.02
CA ILE A 272 7.36 11.10 -8.75
C ILE A 272 7.00 11.20 -10.23
N GLY A 273 8.02 11.35 -11.07
CA GLY A 273 7.90 11.27 -12.53
C GLY A 273 7.51 9.88 -13.01
N GLU A 274 7.86 9.53 -14.23
CA GLU A 274 7.48 8.25 -14.86
C GLU A 274 8.66 7.29 -15.09
N GLY A 275 8.36 6.01 -15.28
CA GLY A 275 9.37 4.98 -15.57
C GLY A 275 10.37 4.71 -14.45
N ASN A 276 10.06 5.08 -13.21
CA ASN A 276 10.93 4.83 -12.07
C ASN A 276 10.79 3.38 -11.57
N ILE A 277 11.91 2.75 -11.23
CA ILE A 277 11.95 1.46 -10.56
C ILE A 277 12.43 1.68 -9.13
N ILE A 278 11.63 1.32 -8.13
CA ILE A 278 11.98 1.49 -6.71
C ILE A 278 11.83 0.15 -6.01
N LEU A 279 12.95 -0.44 -5.61
CA LEU A 279 12.99 -1.76 -5.00
C LEU A 279 12.78 -1.72 -3.49
N GLY A 280 12.47 -2.89 -2.92
CA GLY A 280 11.97 -3.05 -1.57
C GLY A 280 12.84 -2.48 -0.44
N GLN A 281 12.18 -2.24 0.68
CA GLN A 281 12.74 -1.68 1.91
C GLN A 281 13.35 -0.28 1.75
N SER A 282 12.97 0.44 0.69
CA SER A 282 13.38 1.81 0.45
C SER A 282 12.36 2.82 1.02
N ARG A 283 12.79 4.06 1.21
CA ARG A 283 11.93 5.15 1.66
C ARG A 283 12.12 6.41 0.81
N ILE A 284 11.01 7.05 0.49
CA ILE A 284 10.97 8.38 -0.12
C ILE A 284 10.34 9.32 0.92
N GLY A 285 11.13 10.25 1.44
CA GLY A 285 10.76 11.18 2.50
C GLY A 285 9.75 12.24 2.04
N PRO A 286 9.05 12.89 2.97
CA PRO A 286 8.00 13.86 2.63
C PRO A 286 8.57 15.05 1.85
N HIS A 287 7.76 15.61 0.95
CA HIS A 287 8.14 16.72 0.07
C HIS A 287 9.32 16.46 -0.88
N ALA A 288 9.77 15.20 -1.01
CA ALA A 288 10.78 14.85 -2.00
C ALA A 288 10.19 14.91 -3.42
N GLN A 289 11.04 15.28 -4.38
CA GLN A 289 10.69 15.36 -5.80
C GLN A 289 11.60 14.41 -6.58
N ILE A 290 11.00 13.43 -7.26
CA ILE A 290 11.72 12.41 -8.02
C ILE A 290 11.40 12.59 -9.50
N GLY A 291 12.43 12.74 -10.33
CA GLY A 291 12.32 12.84 -11.79
C GLY A 291 11.93 11.51 -12.45
N ASN A 292 12.28 11.38 -13.73
CA ASN A 292 11.91 10.25 -14.56
C ASN A 292 13.03 9.20 -14.67
N ASN A 293 12.64 7.95 -14.92
CA ASN A 293 13.57 6.87 -15.32
C ASN A 293 14.71 6.59 -14.31
N ASN A 294 14.46 6.80 -13.03
CA ASN A 294 15.40 6.48 -11.98
C ASN A 294 15.32 5.00 -11.62
N PHE A 295 16.46 4.40 -11.31
CA PHE A 295 16.55 3.06 -10.75
C PHE A 295 17.04 3.18 -9.32
N ILE A 296 16.14 2.95 -8.37
CA ILE A 296 16.38 3.04 -6.93
C ILE A 296 16.43 1.62 -6.37
N SER A 297 17.62 1.12 -6.08
CA SER A 297 17.79 -0.24 -5.56
C SER A 297 17.36 -0.35 -4.09
N SER A 298 17.32 -1.58 -3.57
CA SER A 298 16.78 -1.90 -2.25
C SER A 298 17.51 -1.16 -1.14
N TYR A 299 16.80 -0.90 -0.05
CA TYR A 299 17.34 -0.21 1.13
C TYR A 299 17.86 1.21 0.85
N ALA A 300 17.42 1.85 -0.23
CA ALA A 300 17.75 3.25 -0.47
C ALA A 300 16.83 4.18 0.34
N ASN A 301 17.36 5.31 0.78
CA ASN A 301 16.58 6.34 1.47
C ASN A 301 16.81 7.67 0.78
N ILE A 302 15.74 8.29 0.31
CA ILE A 302 15.74 9.66 -0.19
C ILE A 302 14.98 10.47 0.85
N GLU A 303 15.67 11.24 1.67
CA GLU A 303 15.06 11.96 2.80
C GLU A 303 14.16 13.14 2.39
N HIS A 304 13.54 13.78 3.38
CA HIS A 304 12.64 14.90 3.17
C HIS A 304 13.25 16.03 2.33
N HIS A 305 12.41 16.69 1.52
CA HIS A 305 12.78 17.85 0.70
C HIS A 305 13.95 17.62 -0.29
N CYS A 306 14.32 16.36 -0.56
CA CYS A 306 15.31 16.07 -1.59
C CYS A 306 14.75 16.28 -2.99
N ILE A 307 15.61 16.66 -3.93
CA ILE A 307 15.30 16.76 -5.35
C ILE A 307 16.20 15.78 -6.08
N LEU A 308 15.60 14.83 -6.79
CA LEU A 308 16.28 13.88 -7.64
C LEU A 308 15.89 14.13 -9.10
N GLY A 309 16.88 14.35 -9.95
CA GLY A 309 16.73 14.48 -11.39
C GLY A 309 16.30 13.19 -12.09
N ASN A 310 16.60 13.13 -13.38
CA ASN A 310 16.23 12.02 -14.27
C ASN A 310 17.37 11.01 -14.43
N HIS A 311 17.03 9.78 -14.83
CA HIS A 311 17.99 8.78 -15.29
C HIS A 311 19.06 8.37 -14.27
N CYS A 312 18.89 8.63 -12.98
CA CYS A 312 19.86 8.27 -11.96
C CYS A 312 19.81 6.78 -11.62
N THR A 313 20.93 6.24 -11.14
CA THR A 313 21.01 4.84 -10.67
C THR A 313 21.57 4.81 -9.26
N PHE A 314 20.79 4.28 -8.33
CA PHE A 314 21.18 4.07 -6.95
C PHE A 314 21.50 2.60 -6.75
N GLY A 315 22.70 2.30 -6.26
CA GLY A 315 23.00 0.98 -5.71
C GLY A 315 22.25 0.74 -4.40
N PRO A 316 22.30 -0.50 -3.86
CA PRO A 316 21.66 -0.79 -2.59
C PRO A 316 22.24 0.05 -1.44
N GLY A 317 21.39 0.47 -0.51
CA GLY A 317 21.85 1.19 0.68
C GLY A 317 22.43 2.59 0.41
N VAL A 318 21.98 3.27 -0.65
CA VAL A 318 22.29 4.70 -0.85
C VAL A 318 21.32 5.53 -0.02
N LEU A 319 21.85 6.31 0.91
CA LEU A 319 21.07 7.06 1.90
C LEU A 319 21.39 8.55 1.77
N THR A 320 20.37 9.35 1.46
CA THR A 320 20.46 10.81 1.51
C THR A 320 19.98 11.33 2.85
N SER A 321 20.55 12.44 3.30
CA SER A 321 19.96 13.28 4.36
C SER A 321 18.99 14.30 3.76
N GLY A 322 18.34 15.10 4.61
CA GLY A 322 17.34 16.08 4.18
C GLY A 322 17.90 17.17 3.25
N GLY A 323 17.11 17.55 2.25
CA GLY A 323 17.40 18.69 1.37
C GLY A 323 18.54 18.48 0.36
N VAL A 324 18.91 17.24 0.06
CA VAL A 324 19.93 16.92 -0.96
C VAL A 324 19.36 17.13 -2.37
N THR A 325 20.15 17.75 -3.26
CA THR A 325 19.79 17.93 -4.67
C THR A 325 20.71 17.10 -5.56
N ILE A 326 20.14 16.27 -6.43
CA ILE A 326 20.85 15.34 -7.31
C ILE A 326 20.43 15.65 -8.75
N GLY A 327 21.40 16.01 -9.59
CA GLY A 327 21.20 16.28 -11.01
C GLY A 327 20.88 15.02 -11.82
N ASP A 328 20.79 15.18 -13.14
CA ASP A 328 20.45 14.07 -14.03
C ASP A 328 21.59 13.06 -14.16
N SER A 329 21.25 11.83 -14.54
CA SER A 329 22.22 10.80 -14.95
C SER A 329 23.32 10.47 -13.92
N VAL A 330 23.07 10.72 -12.63
CA VAL A 330 24.02 10.43 -11.56
C VAL A 330 24.04 8.92 -11.25
N LYS A 331 25.24 8.38 -11.03
CA LYS A 331 25.44 6.97 -10.68
C LYS A 331 26.02 6.83 -9.29
N PHE A 332 25.26 6.20 -8.40
CA PHE A 332 25.72 5.80 -7.08
C PHE A 332 26.04 4.31 -7.07
N GLY A 333 27.18 3.96 -6.48
CA GLY A 333 27.49 2.61 -6.05
C GLY A 333 26.62 2.17 -4.87
N THR A 334 27.11 1.18 -4.13
CA THR A 334 26.42 0.58 -2.98
C THR A 334 26.88 1.23 -1.68
N GLY A 335 26.00 1.39 -0.70
CA GLY A 335 26.37 1.80 0.67
C GLY A 335 26.97 3.20 0.73
N ILE A 336 26.24 4.19 0.21
CA ILE A 336 26.67 5.59 0.17
C ILE A 336 25.83 6.41 1.14
N PHE A 337 26.47 7.35 1.83
CA PHE A 337 25.82 8.26 2.77
C PHE A 337 26.03 9.69 2.30
N ILE A 338 24.97 10.48 2.17
CA ILE A 338 25.03 11.87 1.71
C ILE A 338 24.56 12.79 2.84
N GLU A 339 25.41 13.72 3.23
CA GLU A 339 25.11 14.71 4.28
C GLU A 339 24.00 15.69 3.85
N PRO A 340 23.36 16.40 4.80
CA PRO A 340 22.28 17.34 4.48
C PRO A 340 22.69 18.43 3.51
N SER A 341 21.74 18.88 2.68
CA SER A 341 21.89 20.05 1.80
C SER A 341 23.07 20.00 0.80
N ILE A 342 23.53 18.79 0.47
CA ILE A 342 24.55 18.57 -0.56
C ILE A 342 23.94 18.63 -1.96
N GLU A 343 24.69 19.22 -2.90
CA GLU A 343 24.36 19.23 -4.32
C GLU A 343 25.29 18.25 -5.07
N ILE A 344 24.72 17.37 -5.89
CA ILE A 344 25.46 16.44 -6.74
C ILE A 344 25.11 16.74 -8.19
N GLY A 345 26.08 17.27 -8.93
CA GLY A 345 25.92 17.68 -10.31
C GLY A 345 25.58 16.54 -11.26
N GLU A 346 24.97 16.89 -12.40
CA GLU A 346 24.61 15.96 -13.46
C GLU A 346 25.81 15.09 -13.89
N GLY A 347 25.54 13.81 -14.16
CA GLY A 347 26.54 12.86 -14.68
C GLY A 347 27.61 12.45 -13.67
N ALA A 348 27.54 12.94 -12.42
CA ALA A 348 28.49 12.54 -11.39
C ALA A 348 28.41 11.03 -11.11
N THR A 349 29.54 10.46 -10.69
CA THR A 349 29.62 9.05 -10.26
C THR A 349 30.20 8.98 -8.86
N ILE A 350 29.44 8.42 -7.93
CA ILE A 350 29.86 8.20 -6.54
C ILE A 350 30.15 6.71 -6.38
N ALA A 351 31.41 6.35 -6.12
CA ALA A 351 31.78 4.95 -5.91
C ALA A 351 31.23 4.41 -4.58
N SER A 352 31.11 3.08 -4.49
CA SER A 352 30.55 2.39 -3.32
C SER A 352 31.30 2.71 -2.02
N GLY A 353 30.58 2.72 -0.89
CA GLY A 353 31.16 2.88 0.45
C GLY A 353 31.56 4.32 0.80
N ILE A 354 31.15 5.31 0.02
CA ILE A 354 31.56 6.70 0.20
C ILE A 354 30.55 7.47 1.06
N THR A 355 31.08 8.28 1.98
CA THR A 355 30.32 9.39 2.57
C THR A 355 30.60 10.67 1.79
N VAL A 356 29.55 11.34 1.33
CA VAL A 356 29.62 12.62 0.61
C VAL A 356 29.28 13.72 1.61
N THR A 357 30.31 14.49 2.00
CA THR A 357 30.19 15.59 2.97
C THR A 357 30.31 16.97 2.33
N LYS A 358 30.53 17.03 1.01
CA LYS A 358 30.61 18.25 0.21
C LYS A 358 29.95 18.06 -1.15
N SER A 359 29.45 19.15 -1.73
CA SER A 359 28.88 19.16 -3.08
C SER A 359 29.88 18.64 -4.11
N VAL A 360 29.32 17.99 -5.14
CA VAL A 360 30.06 17.31 -6.19
C VAL A 360 29.74 17.97 -7.52
N GLU A 361 30.77 18.41 -8.22
CA GLU A 361 30.65 19.01 -9.55
C GLU A 361 30.08 18.02 -10.59
N GLU A 362 29.52 18.56 -11.66
CA GLU A 362 29.03 17.79 -12.80
C GLU A 362 30.12 16.88 -13.39
N ASN A 363 29.73 15.69 -13.82
CA ASN A 363 30.58 14.66 -14.43
C ASN A 363 31.77 14.21 -13.56
N HIS A 364 31.82 14.62 -12.29
CA HIS A 364 32.93 14.27 -11.41
C HIS A 364 32.80 12.83 -10.89
N ILE A 365 33.94 12.14 -10.77
CA ILE A 365 33.99 10.77 -10.24
C ILE A 365 34.60 10.80 -8.83
N VAL A 366 33.74 10.62 -7.83
CA VAL A 366 34.12 10.55 -6.42
C VAL A 366 34.52 9.10 -6.09
N LYS A 367 35.79 8.88 -5.76
CA LYS A 367 36.36 7.55 -5.42
C LYS A 367 36.83 7.42 -3.97
N ARG A 368 36.65 8.47 -3.17
CA ARG A 368 37.00 8.55 -1.74
C ARG A 368 36.02 9.49 -1.05
N LYS A 369 35.99 9.46 0.28
CA LYS A 369 35.26 10.45 1.09
C LYS A 369 35.64 11.87 0.66
N VAL A 370 34.64 12.72 0.44
CA VAL A 370 34.79 14.13 0.02
C VAL A 370 34.05 15.05 0.95
#